data_AF-A0A928NKR6-F1
#
_entry.id   AF-A0A928NKR6-F1
#
_cell.length_a   1.000
_cell.length_b   1.000
_cell.length_c   1.000
_cell.angle_alpha   90.00
_cell.angle_beta   90.00
_cell.angle_gamma   90.00
#
_symmetry.space_group_name_H-M   'P 1'
#
loop_
_entity.id
_entity.type
_entity.pdbx_description
1 polymer ?
#
loop_
_entity_poly.entity_id
_entity_poly.type
_entity_poly.pdbx_seq_one_letter_code
_entity_poly.pdbx_strand_id
1 'polypeptide(L)'
;MFGFIVCLTAIFIFFMIVGFLEKFGERMFKMYNKRTTKQGGITIPKQLRVKYGLTGACAVDIEEVNGGLLIKKHTDTCICCGNFEDVKKMNDICLCKKCAGGFLHAN
;
A
#
# COMPACT_ATOMS: atom_id res chain seq x y z
N MET A 1 9.61 40.02 -23.59
CA MET A 1 10.72 39.05 -23.71
C MET A 1 10.97 38.21 -22.44
N PHE A 2 10.38 38.53 -21.27
CA PHE A 2 10.55 37.75 -20.03
C PHE A 2 9.62 36.53 -19.91
N GLY A 3 8.44 36.53 -20.53
CA GLY A 3 7.45 35.44 -20.38
C GLY A 3 7.83 34.11 -21.04
N PHE A 4 8.67 34.11 -22.07
CA PHE A 4 9.05 32.90 -22.80
C PHE A 4 10.02 32.01 -22.00
N ILE A 5 10.86 32.62 -21.16
CA ILE A 5 11.86 31.92 -20.34
C ILE A 5 11.19 31.20 -19.17
N VAL A 6 10.16 31.79 -18.54
CA VAL A 6 9.46 31.17 -17.41
C VAL A 6 8.64 29.95 -17.83
N CYS A 7 8.13 29.96 -19.07
CA CYS A 7 7.34 28.85 -19.60
C CYS A 7 8.23 27.65 -19.94
N LEU A 8 9.41 27.88 -20.54
CA LEU A 8 10.36 26.79 -20.83
C LEU A 8 10.88 26.12 -19.55
N THR A 9 11.18 26.90 -18.50
CA THR A 9 11.67 26.32 -17.24
C THR A 9 10.60 25.50 -16.52
N ALA A 10 9.34 25.93 -16.55
CA ALA A 10 8.23 25.17 -15.97
C ALA A 10 8.01 23.82 -16.68
N ILE A 11 8.14 23.78 -18.02
CA ILE A 11 8.03 22.54 -18.80
C ILE A 11 9.20 21.61 -18.48
N PHE A 12 10.43 22.11 -18.39
CA PHE A 12 11.59 21.30 -17.99
C PHE A 12 11.47 20.74 -16.57
N ILE A 13 10.98 21.53 -15.62
CA ILE A 13 10.74 21.09 -14.24
C ILE A 13 9.63 20.03 -14.19
N PHE A 14 8.54 20.24 -14.93
CA PHE A 14 7.46 19.25 -15.03
C PHE A 14 7.96 17.94 -15.65
N PHE A 15 8.75 18.00 -16.73
CA PHE A 15 9.33 16.82 -17.38
C PHE A 15 10.34 16.10 -16.47
N MET A 16 11.13 16.84 -15.68
CA MET A 16 12.01 16.25 -14.67
C MET A 16 11.22 15.56 -13.55
N ILE A 17 10.13 16.16 -13.04
CA ILE A 17 9.32 15.57 -11.97
C ILE A 17 8.58 14.32 -12.46
N VAL A 18 7.99 14.36 -13.66
CA VAL A 18 7.29 13.21 -14.26
C VAL A 18 8.29 12.10 -14.63
N GLY A 19 9.42 12.44 -15.26
CA GLY A 19 10.46 11.47 -15.60
C GLY A 19 11.17 10.85 -14.39
N PHE A 20 11.16 11.54 -13.24
CA PHE A 20 11.64 11.01 -11.97
C PHE A 20 10.67 10.00 -11.35
N LEU A 21 9.35 10.21 -11.49
CA LEU A 21 8.31 9.31 -10.98
C LEU A 21 8.26 7.96 -11.73
N GLU A 22 8.54 7.93 -13.04
CA GLU A 22 8.53 6.69 -13.83
C GLU A 22 9.73 5.78 -13.54
N LYS A 23 10.87 6.34 -13.11
CA LYS A 23 12.14 5.59 -12.98
C LYS A 23 12.28 4.77 -11.70
N PHE A 24 11.31 4.85 -10.79
CA PHE A 24 11.28 4.08 -9.53
C PHE A 24 10.58 2.72 -9.65
N GLY A 25 9.87 2.43 -10.75
CA GLY A 25 8.99 1.26 -10.86
C GLY A 25 9.68 -0.09 -11.08
N GLU A 26 10.88 -0.11 -11.64
CA GLU A 26 11.53 -1.37 -12.02
C GLU A 26 12.90 -1.52 -11.38
N ARG A 27 12.96 -2.29 -10.28
CA ARG A 27 14.14 -3.14 -10.01
C ARG A 27 13.85 -4.21 -8.96
N MET A 28 14.16 -5.45 -9.38
CA MET A 28 14.40 -6.68 -8.60
C MET A 28 13.23 -7.66 -8.42
N PHE A 29 13.03 -8.52 -9.43
CA PHE A 29 12.37 -9.81 -9.24
C PHE A 29 13.43 -10.84 -8.82
N LYS A 30 13.48 -11.16 -7.53
CA LYS A 30 14.37 -12.20 -6.99
C LYS A 30 13.51 -13.37 -6.52
N MET A 31 13.70 -14.52 -7.14
CA MET A 31 12.96 -15.72 -6.79
C MET A 31 13.53 -16.34 -5.51
N TYR A 32 12.69 -16.52 -4.49
CA TYR A 32 13.04 -17.20 -3.26
C TYR A 32 12.31 -18.54 -3.22
N ASN A 33 13.04 -19.64 -3.31
CA ASN A 33 12.48 -20.96 -3.09
C ASN A 33 12.50 -21.28 -1.59
N LYS A 34 11.33 -21.58 -1.02
CA LYS A 34 11.20 -22.07 0.35
C LYS A 34 10.21 -23.22 0.38
N ARG A 35 10.56 -24.26 1.13
CA ARG A 35 9.66 -25.38 1.43
C ARG A 35 8.69 -24.95 2.53
N THR A 36 7.42 -25.26 2.32
CA THR A 36 6.36 -25.07 3.30
C THR A 36 6.56 -26.01 4.51
N THR A 37 6.25 -25.54 5.72
CA THR A 37 6.28 -26.38 6.92
C THR A 37 5.10 -27.37 6.91
N LYS A 38 5.12 -28.36 7.81
CA LYS A 38 4.03 -29.36 7.96
C LYS A 38 2.66 -28.73 8.23
N GLN A 39 2.62 -27.50 8.72
CA GLN A 39 1.40 -26.74 9.05
C GLN A 39 0.99 -25.74 7.95
N GLY A 40 1.64 -25.75 6.77
CA GLY A 40 1.32 -24.80 5.70
C GLY A 40 2.02 -23.44 5.81
N GLY A 41 2.89 -23.24 6.81
CA GLY A 41 3.58 -21.97 7.00
C GLY A 41 4.72 -21.76 6.01
N ILE A 42 4.81 -20.55 5.43
CA ILE A 42 5.93 -20.10 4.59
C ILE A 42 6.69 -19.00 5.32
N THR A 43 8.00 -19.17 5.49
CA THR A 43 8.85 -18.14 6.11
C THR A 43 9.28 -17.09 5.09
N ILE A 44 8.82 -15.86 5.26
CA ILE A 44 9.22 -14.73 4.41
C ILE A 44 10.69 -14.35 4.70
N PRO A 45 11.58 -14.37 3.68
CA PRO A 45 12.98 -13.98 3.83
C PRO A 45 13.16 -12.59 4.45
N LYS A 46 14.22 -12.41 5.26
CA LYS A 46 14.52 -11.15 5.96
C LYS A 46 14.59 -9.94 5.01
N GLN A 47 15.12 -10.13 3.80
CA GLN A 47 15.22 -9.06 2.80
C GLN A 47 13.85 -8.53 2.37
N LEU A 48 12.89 -9.43 2.10
CA LEU A 48 11.53 -9.05 1.73
C LEU A 48 10.80 -8.39 2.92
N ARG A 49 11.01 -8.91 4.14
CA ARG A 49 10.42 -8.30 5.33
C ARG A 49 10.83 -6.84 5.53
N VAL A 50 12.11 -6.53 5.36
CA VAL A 50 12.60 -5.14 5.47
C VAL A 50 12.11 -4.29 4.30
N LYS A 51 12.14 -4.82 3.07
CA LYS A 51 11.71 -4.09 1.86
C LYS A 51 10.23 -3.69 1.92
N TYR A 52 9.36 -4.58 2.40
CA TYR A 52 7.92 -4.36 2.49
C TYR A 52 7.46 -3.88 3.89
N GLY A 53 8.40 -3.57 4.79
CA GLY A 53 8.08 -3.08 6.14
C GLY A 53 7.25 -4.06 6.99
N LEU A 54 7.36 -5.37 6.73
CA LEU A 54 6.70 -6.44 7.47
C LEU A 54 7.50 -6.75 8.75
N THR A 55 7.43 -5.84 9.72
CA THR A 55 7.97 -6.05 11.07
C THR A 55 7.07 -7.00 11.88
N GLY A 56 7.60 -7.61 12.93
CA GLY A 56 6.91 -8.68 13.68
C GLY A 56 5.51 -8.27 14.14
N ALA A 57 4.54 -9.17 13.97
CA ALA A 57 3.10 -8.99 14.25
C ALA A 57 2.32 -8.04 13.31
N CYS A 58 2.83 -7.75 12.10
CA CYS A 58 2.05 -7.03 11.09
C CYS A 58 0.95 -7.92 10.50
N ALA A 59 -0.28 -7.40 10.39
CA ALA A 59 -1.37 -8.05 9.67
C ALA A 59 -1.12 -7.97 8.15
N VAL A 60 -1.43 -9.04 7.44
CA VAL A 60 -1.11 -9.23 6.02
C VAL A 60 -2.29 -9.87 5.33
N ASP A 61 -2.69 -9.33 4.19
CA ASP A 61 -3.73 -9.87 3.34
C ASP A 61 -3.11 -10.81 2.30
N ILE A 62 -3.79 -11.93 2.07
CA ILE A 62 -3.42 -12.94 1.08
C ILE A 62 -4.56 -13.04 0.08
N GLU A 63 -4.31 -12.61 -1.15
CA GLU A 63 -5.26 -12.68 -2.26
C GLU A 63 -4.78 -13.74 -3.26
N GLU A 64 -5.69 -14.56 -3.79
CA GLU A 64 -5.39 -15.49 -4.88
C GLU A 64 -5.53 -14.78 -6.23
N VAL A 65 -4.46 -14.78 -7.04
CA VAL A 65 -4.44 -14.10 -8.33
C VAL A 65 -3.76 -14.97 -9.37
N ASN A 66 -4.48 -15.36 -10.44
CA ASN A 66 -3.97 -15.99 -11.66
C ASN A 66 -2.92 -17.10 -11.43
N GLY A 67 -3.19 -18.00 -10.49
CA GLY A 67 -2.30 -19.12 -10.16
C GLY A 67 -1.14 -18.79 -9.21
N GLY A 68 -1.19 -17.63 -8.54
CA GLY A 68 -0.25 -17.23 -7.50
C GLY A 68 -0.94 -16.63 -6.28
N LEU A 69 -0.16 -16.48 -5.20
CA LEU A 69 -0.60 -15.78 -3.98
C LEU A 69 0.03 -14.40 -3.94
N LEU A 70 -0.81 -13.38 -3.85
CA LEU A 70 -0.40 -12.00 -3.67
C LEU A 70 -0.48 -11.64 -2.18
N ILE A 71 0.67 -11.30 -1.61
CA ILE A 71 0.80 -10.97 -0.19
C ILE A 71 0.98 -9.46 -0.07
N LYS A 72 0.04 -8.78 0.60
CA LYS A 72 0.05 -7.32 0.83
C LYS A 72 -0.05 -7.01 2.32
N LYS A 73 0.49 -5.88 2.75
CA LYS A 73 0.27 -5.40 4.12
C LYS A 73 -1.23 -5.10 4.30
N HIS A 74 -1.83 -5.60 5.38
CA HIS A 74 -3.23 -5.31 5.68
C HIS A 74 -3.39 -3.82 5.95
N THR A 75 -4.25 -3.18 5.16
CA THR A 75 -4.69 -1.81 5.38
C THR A 75 -6.13 -1.86 5.89
N ASP A 76 -6.34 -1.43 7.13
CA ASP A 76 -7.68 -1.31 7.70
C ASP A 76 -8.50 -0.32 6.84
N THR A 77 -9.47 -0.82 6.08
CA THR A 77 -10.40 0.00 5.29
C THR A 77 -11.73 0.11 6.03
N CYS A 78 -12.45 1.23 5.80
CA CYS A 78 -13.77 1.40 6.40
C CYS A 78 -14.77 0.39 5.81
N ILE A 79 -15.47 -0.39 6.65
CA ILE A 79 -16.46 -1.38 6.20
C ILE A 79 -17.66 -0.77 5.46
N CYS A 80 -17.98 0.51 5.72
CA CYS A 80 -19.14 1.17 5.14
C CYS A 80 -18.86 1.82 3.78
N CYS A 81 -17.67 2.38 3.59
CA CYS A 81 -17.37 3.20 2.40
C CYS A 81 -16.11 2.77 1.64
N GLY A 82 -15.36 1.80 2.15
CA GLY A 82 -14.11 1.33 1.53
C GLY A 82 -12.98 2.37 1.52
N ASN A 83 -13.18 3.55 2.11
CA ASN A 83 -12.14 4.57 2.17
C ASN A 83 -11.04 4.16 3.16
N PHE A 84 -9.80 4.49 2.81
CA PHE A 84 -8.59 4.29 3.61
C PHE A 84 -8.21 5.53 4.44
N GLU A 85 -8.80 6.69 4.14
CA GLU A 85 -8.53 7.93 4.88
C GLU A 85 -9.25 7.95 6.24
N ASP A 86 -8.49 8.25 7.30
CA ASP A 86 -9.02 8.47 8.66
C ASP A 86 -9.80 7.28 9.25
N VAL A 87 -9.42 6.05 8.89
CA VAL A 87 -9.99 4.82 9.45
C VAL A 87 -9.46 4.61 10.87
N LYS A 88 -10.37 4.55 11.85
CA LYS A 88 -10.08 4.16 13.23
C LYS A 88 -10.73 2.80 13.51
N LYS A 89 -9.99 1.97 14.22
CA LYS A 89 -10.47 0.70 14.74
C LYS A 89 -11.21 0.95 16.05
N MET A 90 -12.51 0.72 16.08
CA MET A 90 -13.35 0.84 17.28
C MET A 90 -14.10 -0.49 17.45
N ASN A 91 -13.85 -1.20 18.57
CA ASN A 91 -14.51 -2.47 18.89
C ASN A 91 -14.51 -3.49 17.73
N ASP A 92 -13.33 -3.78 17.18
CA ASP A 92 -13.12 -4.72 16.05
C ASP A 92 -13.71 -4.30 14.69
N ILE A 93 -14.36 -3.13 14.60
CA ILE A 93 -14.89 -2.57 13.36
C ILE A 93 -13.99 -1.42 12.90
N CYS A 94 -13.54 -1.49 11.66
CA CYS A 94 -12.80 -0.42 11.00
C CYS A 94 -13.80 0.57 10.39
N LEU A 95 -13.86 1.79 10.93
CA LEU A 95 -14.75 2.86 10.46
C LEU A 95 -13.97 4.16 10.24
N CYS A 96 -14.24 4.85 9.13
CA CYS A 96 -13.74 6.20 8.95
C CYS A 96 -14.54 7.18 9.84
N LYS A 97 -13.93 8.32 10.21
CA LYS A 97 -14.58 9.35 11.04
C LYS A 97 -15.96 9.78 10.52
N LYS A 98 -16.13 9.85 9.20
CA LYS A 98 -17.41 10.21 8.55
C LYS A 98 -18.50 9.18 8.82
N CYS A 99 -18.20 7.90 8.64
CA CYS A 99 -19.15 6.82 8.91
C CYS A 99 -19.40 6.66 10.41
N ALA A 100 -18.37 6.83 11.25
CA ALA A 100 -18.51 6.79 12.70
C ALA A 100 -19.48 7.87 13.23
N GLY A 101 -19.44 9.08 12.67
CA GLY A 101 -20.39 10.16 13.01
C GLY A 101 -21.85 9.79 12.70
N GLY A 102 -22.10 9.10 11.59
CA GLY A 102 -23.46 8.65 11.23
C GLY A 102 -24.06 7.64 12.21
N PHE A 103 -23.24 6.78 12.82
CA PHE A 103 -23.70 5.82 13.83
C PHE A 103 -23.91 6.45 15.22
N LEU A 104 -23.15 7.50 15.56
CA LEU A 104 -23.22 8.15 16.87
C LEU A 104 -24.46 9.06 17.04
N HIS A 105 -25.09 9.51 15.95
CA HIS A 105 -26.29 10.37 15.99
C HIS A 105 -27.62 9.61 15.90
N ALA A 106 -27.60 8.27 15.90
CA ALA A 106 -28.79 7.43 15.78
C ALA A 106 -29.27 6.83 17.11
N ASN A 107 -28.79 7.35 18.25
CA ASN A 107 -29.18 6.90 19.59
C ASN A 107 -29.61 8.08 20.44
#